data_AF-A0A183C6K7-F1
#
_entry.id   AF-A0A183C6K7-F1
#
_cell.length_a   1.000
_cell.length_b   1.000
_cell.length_c   1.000
_cell.angle_alpha   90.00
_cell.angle_beta   90.00
_cell.angle_gamma   90.00
#
_symmetry.space_group_name_H-M   'P 1'
#
loop_
_entity.id
_entity.type
_entity.pdbx_description
1 polymer ?
#
loop_
_entity_poly.entity_id
_entity_poly.type
_entity_poly.pdbx_seq_one_letter_code
_entity_poly.pdbx_strand_id
1 'polypeptide(L)'
;MASPSGTVVLLAYTFFSFEFLTDIFVLAIACLNLAVIGPTKLLHPNLKFILITQSVAVVLFVLVRSAMLVPKFISTDDLFTPANLILQKYSVEYLAIR
;
A
#
# COMPACT_ATOMS: atom_id res chain seq x y z
N MET A 1 -26.09 -1.60 16.51
CA MET A 1 -25.37 -0.76 15.52
C MET A 1 -25.66 -1.34 14.15
N ALA A 2 -26.08 -0.53 13.17
CA ALA A 2 -26.39 -1.03 11.83
C ALA A 2 -25.09 -1.48 11.16
N SER A 3 -25.07 -2.71 10.63
CA SER A 3 -23.91 -3.22 9.90
C SER A 3 -23.70 -2.38 8.63
N PRO A 4 -22.45 -2.05 8.27
CA PRO A 4 -22.17 -1.35 7.04
C PRO A 4 -22.63 -2.21 5.86
N SER A 5 -23.29 -1.58 4.88
CA SER A 5 -23.72 -2.28 3.67
C SER A 5 -22.53 -2.88 2.92
N GLY A 6 -22.71 -4.05 2.29
CA GLY A 6 -21.64 -4.73 1.56
C GLY A 6 -20.97 -3.86 0.48
N THR A 7 -21.69 -2.91 -0.10
CA THR A 7 -21.16 -1.93 -1.06
C THR A 7 -20.15 -0.97 -0.43
N VAL A 8 -20.42 -0.47 0.78
CA VAL A 8 -19.50 0.43 1.50
C VAL A 8 -18.21 -0.29 1.86
N VAL A 9 -18.33 -1.55 2.24
CA VAL A 9 -17.21 -2.42 2.59
C VAL A 9 -16.34 -2.74 1.37
N LEU A 10 -16.96 -3.11 0.24
CA LEU A 10 -16.26 -3.35 -1.02
C LEU A 10 -15.52 -2.10 -1.51
N LEU A 11 -16.19 -0.94 -1.44
CA LEU A 11 -15.61 0.34 -1.83
C LEU A 11 -14.38 0.70 -0.98
N ALA A 12 -14.46 0.49 0.34
CA ALA A 12 -13.33 0.70 1.24
C ALA A 12 -12.14 -0.21 0.91
N TYR A 13 -12.40 -1.48 0.58
CA TYR A 13 -11.37 -2.43 0.15
C TYR A 13 -10.71 -2.01 -1.18
N THR A 14 -11.50 -1.51 -2.13
CA THR A 14 -10.99 -1.03 -3.42
C THR A 14 -10.08 0.19 -3.23
N PHE A 15 -10.52 1.20 -2.47
CA PHE A 15 -9.70 2.39 -2.20
C PHE A 15 -8.41 2.04 -1.46
N PHE A 16 -8.49 1.17 -0.45
CA PHE A 16 -7.32 0.67 0.26
C PHE A 16 -6.35 -0.07 -0.67
N SER A 17 -6.86 -0.92 -1.55
CA SER A 17 -6.03 -1.65 -2.52
C SER A 17 -5.30 -0.71 -3.48
N PHE A 18 -5.98 0.34 -3.96
CA PHE A 18 -5.35 1.38 -4.77
C PHE A 18 -4.29 2.17 -4.01
N GLU A 19 -4.55 2.52 -2.75
CA GLU A 19 -3.60 3.22 -1.88
C GLU A 19 -2.35 2.37 -1.65
N PHE A 20 -2.52 1.08 -1.33
CA PHE A 20 -1.42 0.15 -1.10
C PHE A 20 -0.58 -0.08 -2.36
N LEU A 21 -1.22 -0.25 -3.53
CA LEU A 21 -0.51 -0.35 -4.80
C LEU A 21 0.30 0.92 -5.09
N THR A 22 -0.28 2.09 -4.84
CA THR A 22 0.40 3.38 -5.02
C THR A 22 1.63 3.48 -4.12
N ASP A 23 1.52 3.08 -2.85
CA ASP A 23 2.64 3.06 -1.92
C ASP A 23 3.78 2.14 -2.41
N ILE A 24 3.46 0.95 -2.96
CA ILE A 24 4.46 0.06 -3.59
C ILE A 24 5.16 0.74 -4.77
N PHE A 25 4.40 1.39 -5.66
CA PHE A 25 4.98 2.09 -6.81
C PHE A 25 5.90 3.24 -6.38
N VAL A 26 5.48 4.05 -5.41
CA VAL A 26 6.29 5.14 -4.88
C VAL A 26 7.56 4.61 -4.24
N LEU A 27 7.48 3.51 -3.48
CA LEU A 27 8.65 2.86 -2.88
C LEU A 27 9.63 2.37 -3.94
N ALA A 28 9.13 1.72 -5.01
CA ALA A 28 9.96 1.23 -6.10
C ALA A 28 10.71 2.39 -6.81
N ILE A 29 10.03 3.50 -7.07
CA ILE A 29 10.63 4.70 -7.67
C ILE A 29 11.69 5.31 -6.74
N ALA A 30 11.41 5.41 -5.44
CA ALA A 30 12.36 5.95 -4.47
C ALA A 30 13.63 5.08 -4.36
N CYS A 31 13.47 3.76 -4.37
CA CYS A 31 14.60 2.81 -4.41
C CYS A 31 15.40 2.92 -5.72
N LEU A 32 14.71 3.07 -6.86
CA LEU A 32 15.36 3.27 -8.15
C LEU A 32 16.16 4.58 -8.18
N ASN A 33 15.59 5.67 -7.67
CA ASN A 33 16.28 6.95 -7.53
C ASN A 33 17.56 6.80 -6.70
N LEU A 34 17.49 6.10 -5.57
CA LEU A 34 18.65 5.85 -4.72
C LEU A 34 19.73 5.02 -5.44
N ALA A 35 19.31 3.98 -6.16
CA ALA A 35 20.19 3.10 -6.93
C ALA A 35 20.87 3.82 -8.11
N VAL A 36 20.23 4.82 -8.71
CA VAL A 36 20.78 5.63 -9.81
C VAL A 36 21.68 6.75 -9.28
N ILE A 37 21.27 7.45 -8.22
CA ILE A 37 22.02 8.58 -7.66
C ILE A 37 23.33 8.11 -7.00
N GLY A 38 23.31 6.96 -6.32
CA GLY A 38 24.47 6.37 -5.65
C GLY A 38 25.74 6.26 -6.53
N PRO A 39 25.69 5.60 -7.69
CA PRO A 39 26.84 5.44 -8.60
C PRO A 39 27.10 6.67 -9.48
N THR A 40 26.15 7.60 -9.60
CA THR A 40 26.31 8.76 -10.50
C THR A 40 27.42 9.69 -10.01
N LYS A 41 28.38 9.96 -10.90
CA LYS A 41 29.52 10.89 -10.68
C LYS A 41 29.30 12.28 -11.27
N LEU A 42 28.22 12.47 -12.05
CA LEU A 42 27.86 13.74 -12.70
C LEU A 42 27.27 14.79 -11.75
N LEU A 43 26.80 14.37 -10.58
CA LEU A 43 26.13 15.25 -9.62
C LEU A 43 27.12 15.86 -8.63
N HIS A 44 26.99 17.17 -8.38
CA HIS A 44 27.73 17.86 -7.34
C HIS A 44 27.45 17.18 -5.98
N PRO A 45 28.46 16.96 -5.12
CA PRO A 45 28.33 16.19 -3.88
C PRO A 45 27.23 16.72 -2.94
N ASN A 46 27.07 18.06 -2.83
CA ASN A 46 25.99 18.65 -2.02
C ASN A 46 24.59 18.33 -2.58
N LEU A 47 24.42 18.41 -3.91
CA LEU A 47 23.15 18.11 -4.55
C LEU A 47 22.83 16.61 -4.44
N LYS A 48 23.85 15.76 -4.60
CA LYS A 48 23.74 14.32 -4.42
C LYS A 48 23.28 13.96 -3.00
N PHE A 49 23.85 14.59 -1.98
CA PHE A 49 23.43 14.39 -0.59
C PHE A 49 21.97 14.78 -0.34
N ILE A 50 21.51 15.91 -0.89
CA ILE A 50 20.12 16.35 -0.79
C ILE A 50 19.17 15.36 -1.46
N LEU A 51 19.50 14.88 -2.67
CA LEU A 51 18.65 13.94 -3.39
C LEU A 51 18.58 12.56 -2.70
N ILE A 52 19.69 12.11 -2.11
CA ILE A 52 19.74 10.89 -1.30
C ILE A 52 18.85 11.04 -0.06
N THR A 53 19.01 12.14 0.69
CA THR A 53 18.22 12.38 1.91
C THR A 53 16.74 12.52 1.61
N GLN A 54 16.35 13.18 0.51
CA GLN A 54 14.95 13.22 0.05
C GLN A 54 14.42 11.82 -0.30
N SER A 55 15.19 11.02 -1.05
CA SER A 55 14.77 9.67 -1.43
C SER A 55 14.62 8.77 -0.19
N VAL A 56 15.52 8.86 0.78
CA VAL A 56 15.43 8.14 2.06
C VAL A 56 14.21 8.60 2.87
N ALA A 57 13.93 9.90 2.91
CA ALA A 57 12.75 10.43 3.60
C ALA A 57 11.44 9.89 2.99
N VAL A 58 11.36 9.81 1.66
CA VAL A 58 10.20 9.21 0.96
C VAL A 58 10.06 7.73 1.32
N VAL A 59 11.15 6.96 1.30
CA VAL A 59 11.14 5.54 1.71
C VAL A 59 10.62 5.37 3.14
N LEU A 60 11.15 6.15 4.08
CA LEU A 60 10.74 6.10 5.49
C LEU A 60 9.26 6.50 5.66
N PHE A 61 8.81 7.54 4.96
CA PHE A 61 7.41 7.97 5.00
C PHE A 61 6.46 6.86 4.53
N VAL A 62 6.75 6.24 3.38
CA VAL A 62 5.93 5.15 2.82
C VAL A 62 5.94 3.93 3.73
N LEU A 63 7.09 3.57 4.33
CA LEU A 63 7.18 2.47 5.29
C LEU A 63 6.36 2.72 6.55
N VAL A 64 6.44 3.91 7.14
CA VAL A 64 5.66 4.27 8.33
C VAL A 64 4.16 4.25 8.01
N ARG A 65 3.76 4.84 6.89
CA ARG A 65 2.37 4.83 6.44
C ARG A 65 1.86 3.41 6.23
N SER A 66 2.63 2.57 5.54
CA SER A 66 2.30 1.16 5.34
C SER A 66 2.18 0.40 6.66
N ALA A 67 3.09 0.64 7.61
CA ALA A 67 3.06 0.04 8.94
C ALA A 67 1.87 0.50 9.80
N MET A 68 1.28 1.67 9.51
CA MET A 68 0.02 2.11 10.14
C MET A 68 -1.23 1.54 9.44
N LEU A 69 -1.16 1.27 8.13
CA LEU A 69 -2.25 0.74 7.33
C LEU A 69 -2.41 -0.78 7.48
N VAL A 70 -1.30 -1.53 7.54
CA VAL A 70 -1.29 -3.00 7.63
C VAL A 70 -2.00 -3.53 8.89
N PRO A 71 -1.79 -2.97 10.10
CA PRO A 71 -2.53 -3.40 11.28
C PRO A 71 -4.02 -3.07 11.21
N LYS A 72 -4.44 -2.00 10.52
CA LYS A 72 -5.88 -1.71 10.30
C LYS A 72 -6.55 -2.75 9.40
N PHE A 73 -5.77 -3.45 8.59
CA PHE A 73 -6.24 -4.54 7.75
C PHE A 73 -6.22 -5.89 8.46
N ILE A 74 -5.19 -6.15 9.28
CA ILE A 74 -5.03 -7.40 10.04
C ILE A 74 -5.89 -7.43 11.31
N SER A 75 -6.17 -6.27 11.91
CA SER A 75 -7.03 -6.13 13.08
C SER A 75 -8.44 -6.60 12.73
N THR A 76 -8.73 -7.82 13.16
CA THR A 76 -9.91 -8.66 12.90
C THR A 76 -11.24 -8.13 13.43
N ASP A 77 -11.27 -6.91 13.99
CA ASP A 77 -12.35 -6.42 14.84
C ASP A 77 -13.15 -5.29 14.16
N ASP A 78 -13.96 -5.64 13.15
CA ASP A 78 -15.32 -5.07 12.93
C ASP A 78 -15.68 -4.58 11.52
N LEU A 79 -14.73 -4.30 10.61
CA LEU A 79 -15.11 -3.81 9.25
C LEU A 79 -14.74 -4.76 8.10
N PHE A 80 -13.64 -5.49 8.20
CA PHE A 80 -13.06 -6.25 7.07
C PHE A 80 -13.30 -7.76 7.13
N THR A 81 -13.68 -8.31 8.29
CA THR A 81 -14.04 -9.73 8.47
C THR A 81 -15.27 -10.12 7.64
N PRO A 82 -16.37 -9.33 7.62
CA PRO A 82 -17.50 -9.62 6.75
C PRO A 82 -17.13 -9.50 5.28
N ALA A 83 -16.29 -8.51 4.93
CA ALA A 83 -15.80 -8.27 3.56
C ALA A 83 -15.09 -9.49 3.00
N ASN A 84 -14.12 -10.02 3.76
CA ASN A 84 -13.27 -11.11 3.35
C ASN A 84 -14.08 -12.41 3.23
N LEU A 85 -14.99 -12.67 4.17
CA LEU A 85 -15.91 -13.81 4.11
C LEU A 85 -16.86 -13.73 2.90
N ILE A 86 -17.36 -12.54 2.56
CA ILE A 86 -18.20 -12.33 1.37
C ILE A 86 -17.40 -12.61 0.09
N LEU A 87 -16.17 -12.10 -0.01
CA LEU A 87 -15.31 -12.29 -1.18
C LEU A 87 -14.88 -13.76 -1.35
N GLN A 88 -14.63 -14.44 -0.24
CA GLN A 88 -14.35 -15.88 -0.20
C GLN A 88 -15.59 -16.70 -0.62
N LYS A 89 -16.78 -16.33 -0.14
CA LYS A 89 -18.04 -16.98 -0.54
C LYS A 89 -18.30 -16.84 -2.04
N TYR A 90 -18.19 -15.63 -2.60
CA TYR A 90 -18.39 -15.43 -4.04
C TYR A 90 -17.33 -16.12 -4.90
N SER A 91 -16.05 -16.14 -4.47
CA SER A 91 -15.02 -16.91 -5.16
C SER A 91 -15.32 -18.42 -5.18
N VAL A 92 -15.79 -18.98 -4.06
CA VAL A 92 -16.15 -20.40 -3.96
C VAL A 92 -17.40 -20.72 -4.77
N GLU A 93 -18.41 -19.86 -4.74
CA GLU A 93 -19.67 -20.03 -5.46
C GLU A 93 -19.46 -19.94 -6.99
N TYR A 94 -18.57 -19.04 -7.46
CA TYR A 94 -18.21 -18.95 -8.87
C TYR A 94 -17.43 -20.19 -9.38
N LEU A 95 -16.68 -20.86 -8.50
CA LEU A 95 -15.95 -22.09 -8.82
C LEU A 95 -16.87 -23.33 -8.80
N ALA A 96 -17.98 -23.29 -8.07
CA ALA A 96 -18.96 -24.38 -8.00
C ALA A 96 -19.98 -24.39 -9.16
N ILE A 97 -20.08 -23.29 -9.91
CA ILE A 97 -20.97 -23.14 -11.08
C ILE A 97 -20.23 -23.41 -12.40
N ARG A 98 -18.93 -23.78 -12.34
CA ARG A 98 -18.11 -24.23 -13.47
C ARG A 98 -17.82 -25.72 -13.39
#